data_AF-A0A0V1H3S2-F1
#
_entry.id   AF-A0A0V1H3S2-F1
#
_cell.length_a   1.000
_cell.length_b   1.000
_cell.length_c   1.000
_cell.angle_alpha   90.00
_cell.angle_beta   90.00
_cell.angle_gamma   90.00
#
_symmetry.space_group_name_H-M   'P 1'
#
loop_
_entity.id
_entity.type
_entity.pdbx_description
1 polymer ?
#
loop_
_entity_poly.entity_id
_entity_poly.type
_entity_poly.pdbx_seq_one_letter_code
_entity_poly.pdbx_strand_id
1 'polypeptide(L)'
;MLSEEKCFEEAFTLARKALSIGEVPVGCVLVYENVIIGRGHNRVNFYKNACRHAEMEAFDEAFLWCKANCHSFNDVFLKTTLFVTCEPCMMCAALICKMKLKRVVYGCPNDRFGGFGSVLDVKETFGHTFPSEIVANYRKDESVKLLQIFYESGAINKVIMDNEAVLNSVPEKDVLQCVSAMQDPDHRCMNPPSPLITKRDRRPSLCERAAMGPVHHGRVRYFCRERGHGYITPLDHQGGEDIFVHISDVEGDYAPHDGDEVTYKLCPIPPKFEKMQAVHVVLRNLVPGVKHERWDQPISHPCHAADSTHP
;
A
#
# COMPACT_ATOMS: atom_id res chain seq x y z
N MET A 1 19.01 -16.35 -31.21
CA MET A 1 17.77 -16.35 -30.41
C MET A 1 18.14 -16.00 -28.98
N LEU A 2 17.36 -15.14 -28.30
CA LEU A 2 17.63 -14.75 -26.92
C LEU A 2 17.19 -15.91 -26.03
N SER A 3 18.11 -16.56 -25.31
CA SER A 3 17.78 -17.69 -24.43
C SER A 3 17.14 -17.20 -23.14
N GLU A 4 16.31 -18.04 -22.52
CA GLU A 4 15.70 -17.75 -21.21
C GLU A 4 16.76 -17.42 -20.16
N GLU A 5 17.87 -18.16 -20.17
CA GLU A 5 19.00 -17.92 -19.26
C GLU A 5 19.57 -16.50 -19.41
N LYS A 6 19.71 -16.00 -20.64
CA LYS A 6 20.17 -14.63 -20.91
C LYS A 6 19.16 -13.58 -20.50
N CYS A 7 17.87 -13.83 -20.72
CA CYS A 7 16.80 -12.95 -20.26
C CYS A 7 16.79 -12.84 -18.73
N PHE A 8 16.94 -13.99 -18.05
CA PHE A 8 16.95 -14.03 -16.60
C PHE A 8 18.24 -13.44 -16.02
N GLU A 9 19.38 -13.60 -16.69
CA GLU A 9 20.64 -12.93 -16.32
C GLU A 9 20.53 -11.39 -16.45
N GLU A 10 19.82 -10.90 -17.45
CA GLU A 10 19.53 -9.46 -17.56
C GLU A 10 18.65 -8.99 -16.39
N ALA A 11 17.62 -9.75 -16.00
CA ALA A 11 16.82 -9.46 -14.82
C ALA A 11 17.68 -9.41 -13.54
N PHE A 12 18.66 -10.32 -13.39
CA PHE A 12 19.62 -10.28 -12.28
C PHE A 12 20.56 -9.07 -12.35
N THR A 13 20.98 -8.66 -13.54
CA THR A 13 21.79 -7.44 -13.73
C THR A 13 21.03 -6.21 -13.25
N LEU A 14 19.73 -6.12 -13.56
CA LEU A 14 18.84 -5.07 -13.07
C LEU A 14 18.60 -5.16 -11.56
N ALA A 15 18.45 -6.35 -11.00
CA ALA A 15 18.33 -6.56 -9.55
C ALA A 15 19.59 -6.11 -8.79
N ARG A 16 20.78 -6.41 -9.32
CA ARG A 16 22.06 -5.93 -8.77
C ARG A 16 22.21 -4.41 -8.87
N LYS A 17 21.62 -3.79 -9.90
CA LYS A 17 21.55 -2.33 -10.01
C LYS A 17 20.63 -1.72 -8.95
N ALA A 18 19.48 -2.32 -8.65
CA ALA A 18 18.66 -1.90 -7.51
C ALA A 18 19.44 -2.01 -6.20
N LEU A 19 20.13 -3.14 -5.97
CA LEU A 19 20.95 -3.34 -4.78
C LEU A 19 22.01 -2.25 -4.59
N SER A 20 22.73 -1.88 -5.67
CA SER A 20 23.82 -0.89 -5.59
C SER A 20 23.36 0.52 -5.24
N ILE A 21 22.07 0.83 -5.49
CA ILE A 21 21.45 2.11 -5.11
C ILE A 21 20.60 2.01 -3.83
N GLY A 22 20.72 0.90 -3.09
CA GLY A 22 20.00 0.70 -1.82
C GLY A 22 18.52 0.34 -1.98
N GLU A 23 18.07 -0.03 -3.18
CA GLU A 23 16.70 -0.51 -3.40
C GLU A 23 16.61 -2.02 -3.16
N VAL A 24 15.41 -2.52 -2.83
CA VAL A 24 15.15 -3.96 -2.75
C VAL A 24 15.55 -4.61 -4.08
N PRO A 25 16.39 -5.66 -4.10
CA PRO A 25 17.05 -6.16 -5.31
C PRO A 25 16.12 -7.03 -6.17
N VAL A 26 15.11 -6.39 -6.75
CA VAL A 26 14.20 -7.00 -7.72
C VAL A 26 14.46 -6.39 -9.09
N GLY A 27 14.66 -7.25 -10.08
CA GLY A 27 14.84 -6.87 -11.48
C GLY A 27 13.90 -7.65 -12.37
N CYS A 28 13.50 -7.05 -13.49
CA CYS A 28 12.47 -7.54 -14.39
C CYS A 28 12.79 -7.19 -15.84
N VAL A 29 12.51 -8.11 -16.77
CA VAL A 29 12.51 -7.83 -18.22
C VAL A 29 11.27 -8.38 -18.89
N LEU A 30 10.77 -7.65 -19.91
CA LEU A 30 9.70 -8.07 -20.81
C LEU A 30 10.30 -8.40 -22.18
N VAL A 31 9.99 -9.60 -22.70
CA VAL A 31 10.55 -10.12 -23.94
C VAL A 31 9.45 -10.45 -24.94
N TYR A 32 9.49 -9.79 -26.10
CA TYR A 32 8.59 -10.02 -27.23
C TYR A 32 9.42 -10.46 -28.43
N GLU A 33 9.09 -11.61 -29.02
CA GLU A 33 9.75 -12.13 -30.25
C GLU A 33 11.30 -12.09 -30.20
N ASN A 34 11.88 -12.50 -29.07
CA ASN A 34 13.33 -12.50 -28.79
C ASN A 34 13.98 -11.11 -28.61
N VAL A 35 13.18 -10.07 -28.47
CA VAL A 35 13.63 -8.70 -28.18
C VAL A 35 13.20 -8.32 -26.78
N ILE A 36 14.13 -7.80 -25.98
CA ILE A 36 13.79 -7.19 -24.70
C ILE A 36 13.17 -5.83 -25.00
N ILE A 37 11.87 -5.71 -24.74
CA ILE A 37 11.07 -4.51 -25.01
C ILE A 37 10.90 -3.64 -23.75
N GLY A 38 11.19 -4.19 -22.57
CA GLY A 38 11.14 -3.43 -21.33
C GLY A 38 12.08 -3.99 -20.26
N ARG A 39 12.69 -3.11 -19.49
CA ARG A 39 13.59 -3.42 -18.38
C ARG A 39 13.17 -2.61 -17.17
N GLY A 40 13.20 -3.25 -16.01
CA GLY A 40 12.87 -2.59 -14.77
C GLY A 40 13.64 -3.15 -13.59
N HIS A 41 13.86 -2.29 -12.61
CA HIS A 41 14.31 -2.68 -11.29
C HIS A 41 13.57 -1.83 -10.27
N ASN A 42 13.52 -2.28 -9.02
CA ASN A 42 12.84 -1.54 -7.96
C ASN A 42 13.41 -0.12 -7.83
N ARG A 43 12.51 0.89 -7.76
CA ARG A 43 12.83 2.32 -7.62
C ARG A 43 11.83 3.05 -6.70
N VAL A 44 11.27 2.32 -5.73
CA VAL A 44 10.26 2.84 -4.80
C VAL A 44 10.80 4.03 -4.00
N ASN A 45 11.99 3.89 -3.42
CA ASN A 45 12.60 4.96 -2.62
C ASN A 45 13.06 6.10 -3.53
N PHE A 46 13.69 5.79 -4.66
CA PHE A 46 14.18 6.78 -5.62
C PHE A 46 13.08 7.74 -6.08
N TYR A 47 11.92 7.22 -6.47
CA TYR A 47 10.77 8.02 -6.92
C TYR A 47 9.83 8.42 -5.78
N LYS A 48 10.08 7.99 -4.54
CA LYS A 48 9.16 8.16 -3.40
C LYS A 48 7.73 7.71 -3.75
N ASN A 49 7.62 6.61 -4.48
CA ASN A 49 6.36 6.10 -5.00
C ASN A 49 6.30 4.59 -4.79
N ALA A 50 5.39 4.15 -3.91
CA ALA A 50 5.21 2.76 -3.52
C ALA A 50 4.88 1.82 -4.70
N CYS A 51 4.41 2.36 -5.83
CA CYS A 51 4.10 1.57 -7.01
C CYS A 51 5.31 1.35 -7.94
N ARG A 52 6.50 1.94 -7.71
CA ARG A 52 7.64 1.88 -8.64
C ARG A 52 8.46 0.59 -8.51
N HIS A 53 7.76 -0.54 -8.61
CA HIS A 53 8.33 -1.89 -8.65
C HIS A 53 8.98 -2.18 -10.00
N ALA A 54 9.82 -3.22 -10.05
CA ALA A 54 10.55 -3.62 -11.24
C ALA A 54 9.61 -3.92 -12.42
N GLU A 55 8.48 -4.58 -12.18
CA GLU A 55 7.51 -4.94 -13.21
C GLU A 55 6.85 -3.69 -13.80
N MET A 56 6.51 -2.72 -12.96
CA MET A 56 5.88 -1.46 -13.38
C MET A 56 6.81 -0.67 -14.30
N GLU A 57 8.09 -0.53 -13.92
CA GLU A 57 9.09 0.13 -14.76
C GLU A 57 9.33 -0.61 -16.09
N ALA A 58 9.31 -1.95 -16.07
CA ALA A 58 9.45 -2.73 -17.29
C ALA A 58 8.24 -2.54 -18.23
N PHE A 59 7.02 -2.49 -17.70
CA PHE A 59 5.82 -2.19 -18.49
C PHE A 59 5.89 -0.78 -19.08
N ASP A 60 6.30 0.24 -18.32
CA ASP A 60 6.46 1.61 -18.82
C ASP A 60 7.41 1.68 -20.03
N GLU A 61 8.58 1.03 -19.96
CA GLU A 61 9.51 0.94 -21.10
C GLU A 61 8.89 0.17 -22.28
N ALA A 62 8.16 -0.93 -22.01
CA ALA A 62 7.49 -1.70 -23.06
C ALA A 62 6.37 -0.91 -23.75
N PHE A 63 5.64 -0.06 -23.03
CA PHE A 63 4.66 0.86 -23.62
C PHE A 63 5.36 1.86 -24.55
N LEU A 64 6.48 2.46 -24.13
CA LEU A 64 7.25 3.36 -24.98
C LEU A 64 7.78 2.65 -26.23
N TRP A 65 8.27 1.42 -26.08
CA TRP A 65 8.72 0.59 -27.20
C TRP A 65 7.59 0.32 -28.20
N CYS A 66 6.41 -0.08 -27.73
CA CYS A 66 5.27 -0.33 -28.62
C CYS A 66 4.85 0.94 -29.36
N LYS A 67 4.81 2.10 -28.68
CA LYS A 67 4.49 3.39 -29.29
C LYS A 67 5.51 3.78 -30.36
N ALA A 68 6.81 3.62 -30.08
CA ALA A 68 7.88 3.94 -31.02
C ALA A 68 7.88 3.03 -32.26
N ASN A 69 7.38 1.80 -32.14
CA ASN A 69 7.34 0.82 -33.22
C ASN A 69 5.93 0.64 -33.83
N CYS A 70 4.99 1.54 -33.51
CA CYS A 70 3.60 1.49 -33.99
C CYS A 70 2.89 0.13 -33.75
N HIS A 71 3.20 -0.52 -32.63
CA HIS A 71 2.57 -1.77 -32.22
C HIS A 71 1.41 -1.55 -31.25
N SER A 72 0.37 -2.37 -31.40
CA SER A 72 -0.72 -2.51 -30.42
C SER A 72 -0.20 -3.19 -29.16
N PHE A 73 -0.41 -2.57 -28.00
CA PHE A 73 0.02 -3.11 -26.70
C PHE A 73 -0.59 -4.49 -26.43
N ASN A 74 -1.86 -4.68 -26.80
CA ASN A 74 -2.56 -5.95 -26.59
C ASN A 74 -1.90 -7.08 -27.39
N ASP A 75 -1.59 -6.84 -28.67
CA ASP A 75 -1.02 -7.88 -29.53
C ASP A 75 0.40 -8.27 -29.12
N VAL A 76 1.16 -7.28 -28.62
CA VAL A 76 2.51 -7.50 -28.09
C VAL A 76 2.45 -8.30 -26.78
N PHE A 77 1.68 -7.86 -25.78
CA PHE A 77 1.67 -8.49 -24.46
C PHE A 77 1.11 -9.91 -24.46
N LEU A 78 0.15 -10.21 -25.35
CA LEU A 78 -0.37 -11.57 -25.58
C LEU A 78 0.70 -12.57 -26.07
N LYS A 79 1.87 -12.09 -26.49
CA LYS A 79 3.02 -12.93 -26.90
C LYS A 79 4.28 -12.66 -26.07
N THR A 80 4.20 -11.81 -25.06
CA THR A 80 5.35 -11.39 -24.27
C THR A 80 5.57 -12.32 -23.08
N THR A 81 6.84 -12.58 -22.75
CA THR A 81 7.25 -13.26 -21.51
C THR A 81 7.90 -12.26 -20.56
N LEU A 82 7.47 -12.27 -19.30
CA LEU A 82 8.12 -11.53 -18.21
C LEU A 82 9.07 -12.46 -17.47
N PHE A 83 10.29 -12.00 -17.24
CA PHE A 83 11.28 -12.64 -16.38
C PHE A 83 11.56 -11.72 -15.21
N VAL A 84 11.37 -12.19 -13.98
CA VAL A 84 11.52 -11.38 -12.75
C VAL A 84 12.22 -12.16 -11.65
N THR A 85 13.09 -11.51 -10.87
CA THR A 85 13.89 -12.24 -9.87
C THR A 85 13.09 -12.66 -8.64
N CYS A 86 11.96 -12.02 -8.34
CA CYS A 86 11.09 -12.37 -7.23
C CYS A 86 9.63 -12.49 -7.72
N GLU A 87 8.84 -13.35 -7.11
CA GLU A 87 7.42 -13.48 -7.44
C GLU A 87 6.71 -12.11 -7.36
N PRO A 88 5.99 -11.73 -8.43
CA PRO A 88 5.23 -10.49 -8.45
C PRO A 88 4.28 -10.37 -7.27
N CYS A 89 4.26 -9.19 -6.64
CA CYS A 89 3.29 -8.94 -5.58
C CYS A 89 1.86 -8.85 -6.14
N MET A 90 0.84 -8.86 -5.28
CA MET A 90 -0.57 -8.76 -5.71
C MET A 90 -0.85 -7.60 -6.68
N MET A 91 -0.22 -6.43 -6.49
CA MET A 91 -0.35 -5.28 -7.40
C MET A 91 0.22 -5.59 -8.79
N CYS A 92 1.46 -6.09 -8.85
CA CYS A 92 2.13 -6.42 -10.12
C CYS A 92 1.44 -7.61 -10.82
N ALA A 93 1.00 -8.62 -10.06
CA ALA A 93 0.22 -9.74 -10.56
C ALA A 93 -1.10 -9.26 -11.19
N ALA A 94 -1.82 -8.35 -10.53
CA ALA A 94 -3.03 -7.75 -11.09
C ALA A 94 -2.74 -7.01 -12.41
N LEU A 95 -1.66 -6.23 -12.49
CA LEU A 95 -1.24 -5.59 -13.75
C LEU A 95 -0.97 -6.64 -14.84
N ILE A 96 -0.18 -7.67 -14.56
CA ILE A 96 0.16 -8.74 -15.50
C ILE A 96 -1.11 -9.41 -16.04
N CYS A 97 -2.07 -9.73 -15.17
CA CYS A 97 -3.37 -10.28 -15.54
C CYS A 97 -4.17 -9.32 -16.43
N LYS A 98 -4.22 -8.03 -16.08
CA LYS A 98 -4.94 -6.99 -16.85
C LYS A 98 -4.35 -6.76 -18.23
N MET A 99 -3.02 -6.80 -18.35
CA MET A 99 -2.30 -6.66 -19.62
C MET A 99 -2.28 -7.95 -20.45
N LYS A 100 -2.87 -9.03 -19.93
CA LYS A 100 -2.97 -10.34 -20.59
C LYS A 100 -1.63 -10.89 -21.05
N LEU A 101 -0.61 -10.74 -20.20
CA LEU A 101 0.72 -11.20 -20.52
C LEU A 101 0.72 -12.72 -20.75
N LYS A 102 1.39 -13.21 -21.79
CA LYS A 102 1.35 -14.65 -22.12
C LYS A 102 1.92 -15.52 -21.00
N ARG A 103 3.12 -15.16 -20.53
CA ARG A 103 3.94 -16.02 -19.67
C ARG A 103 4.72 -15.22 -18.65
N VAL A 104 4.84 -15.77 -17.45
CA VAL A 104 5.65 -15.23 -16.35
C VAL A 104 6.65 -16.28 -15.92
N VAL A 105 7.92 -15.90 -15.80
CA VAL A 105 9.00 -16.72 -15.23
C VAL A 105 9.57 -15.95 -14.06
N TYR A 106 9.51 -16.52 -12.86
CA TYR A 106 10.02 -15.85 -11.67
C TYR A 106 11.00 -16.69 -10.86
N GLY A 107 11.86 -15.98 -10.13
CA GLY A 107 12.92 -16.55 -9.31
C GLY A 107 12.43 -17.12 -8.01
N CYS A 108 12.57 -16.41 -6.91
CA CYS A 108 12.09 -16.89 -5.61
C CYS A 108 10.62 -16.54 -5.35
N PRO A 109 9.90 -17.32 -4.51
CA PRO A 109 8.58 -16.95 -4.02
C PRO A 109 8.62 -15.66 -3.19
N ASN A 110 7.47 -15.01 -3.04
CA ASN A 110 7.29 -13.81 -2.23
C ASN A 110 6.34 -14.09 -1.06
N ASP A 111 6.92 -14.52 0.06
CA ASP A 111 6.18 -15.00 1.24
C ASP A 111 5.33 -13.93 1.94
N ARG A 112 5.54 -12.65 1.63
CA ARG A 112 4.81 -11.54 2.28
C ARG A 112 3.73 -10.93 1.41
N PHE A 113 3.94 -10.88 0.10
CA PHE A 113 3.06 -10.13 -0.80
C PHE A 113 2.75 -10.85 -2.12
N GLY A 114 3.20 -12.09 -2.30
CA GLY A 114 3.13 -12.83 -3.56
C GLY A 114 1.71 -12.98 -4.10
N GLY A 115 1.55 -12.63 -5.38
CA GLY A 115 0.26 -12.59 -6.08
C GLY A 115 0.02 -13.77 -7.03
N PHE A 116 0.93 -14.74 -7.10
CA PHE A 116 0.80 -15.95 -7.91
C PHE A 116 0.92 -17.24 -7.08
N GLY A 117 0.43 -17.19 -5.84
CA GLY A 117 0.23 -18.38 -5.01
C GLY A 117 0.90 -18.36 -3.64
N SER A 118 1.91 -17.50 -3.39
CA SER A 118 2.55 -17.49 -2.05
C SER A 118 1.68 -16.89 -0.96
N VAL A 119 0.91 -15.83 -1.26
CA VAL A 119 -0.04 -15.22 -0.33
C VAL A 119 -1.45 -15.25 -0.89
N LEU A 120 -1.60 -14.76 -2.12
CA LEU A 120 -2.84 -14.80 -2.87
C LEU A 120 -2.53 -15.28 -4.28
N ASP A 121 -3.42 -16.05 -4.89
CA ASP A 121 -3.41 -16.26 -6.33
C ASP A 121 -4.38 -15.29 -6.99
N VAL A 122 -3.87 -14.16 -7.48
CA VAL A 122 -4.67 -13.11 -8.13
C VAL A 122 -5.35 -13.63 -9.40
N LYS A 123 -4.70 -14.54 -10.12
CA LYS A 123 -5.26 -15.09 -11.35
C LYS A 123 -6.51 -15.90 -11.04
N GLU A 124 -6.39 -16.85 -10.12
CA GLU A 124 -7.51 -17.73 -9.73
C GLU A 124 -8.60 -16.97 -8.96
N THR A 125 -8.21 -16.13 -7.99
CA THR A 125 -9.16 -15.41 -7.12
C THR A 125 -10.12 -14.51 -7.90
N PHE A 126 -9.62 -13.87 -8.98
CA PHE A 126 -10.40 -12.93 -9.77
C PHE A 126 -10.82 -13.48 -11.14
N GLY A 127 -10.66 -14.79 -11.38
CA GLY A 127 -11.13 -15.46 -12.61
C GLY A 127 -10.41 -14.98 -13.88
N HIS A 128 -9.14 -14.61 -13.78
CA HIS A 128 -8.33 -14.23 -14.93
C HIS A 128 -7.84 -15.48 -15.69
N THR A 129 -7.81 -15.39 -17.02
CA THR A 129 -7.28 -16.45 -17.89
C THR A 129 -5.80 -16.27 -18.23
N PHE A 130 -5.23 -15.12 -17.90
CA PHE A 130 -3.82 -14.77 -18.10
C PHE A 130 -3.15 -14.45 -16.76
N PRO A 131 -1.83 -14.69 -16.63
CA PRO A 131 -0.96 -15.31 -17.63
C PRO A 131 -1.31 -16.78 -17.89
N SER A 132 -1.08 -17.22 -19.13
CA SER A 132 -1.41 -18.59 -19.57
C SER A 132 -0.40 -19.64 -19.07
N GLU A 133 0.80 -19.19 -18.71
CA GLU A 133 1.88 -20.01 -18.21
C GLU A 133 2.64 -19.25 -17.12
N ILE A 134 2.88 -19.91 -15.98
CA ILE A 134 3.70 -19.39 -14.88
C ILE A 134 4.76 -20.43 -14.57
N VAL A 135 6.03 -20.02 -14.66
CA VAL A 135 7.20 -20.83 -14.27
C VAL A 135 7.79 -20.25 -13.00
N ALA A 136 7.63 -20.98 -11.90
CA ALA A 136 8.13 -20.61 -10.59
C ALA A 136 9.54 -21.16 -10.34
N ASN A 137 10.26 -20.58 -9.37
CA ASN A 137 11.51 -21.12 -8.83
C ASN A 137 12.69 -21.16 -9.82
N TYR A 138 12.68 -20.31 -10.87
CA TYR A 138 13.75 -20.27 -11.87
C TYR A 138 15.01 -19.61 -11.29
N ARG A 139 16.13 -20.33 -11.17
CA ARG A 139 17.34 -19.84 -10.46
C ARG A 139 16.99 -19.23 -9.08
N LYS A 140 16.11 -19.91 -8.35
CA LYS A 140 15.60 -19.50 -7.03
C LYS A 140 16.72 -19.11 -6.07
N ASP A 141 17.75 -19.95 -5.93
CA ASP A 141 18.79 -19.79 -4.92
C ASP A 141 19.55 -18.47 -5.06
N GLU A 142 19.78 -18.03 -6.29
CA GLU A 142 20.45 -16.76 -6.56
C GLU A 142 19.55 -15.56 -6.26
N SER A 143 18.25 -15.68 -6.53
CA SER A 143 17.25 -14.66 -6.18
C SER A 143 17.13 -14.49 -4.67
N VAL A 144 17.07 -15.61 -3.94
CA VAL A 144 17.08 -15.61 -2.47
C VAL A 144 18.37 -14.99 -1.94
N LYS A 145 19.52 -15.35 -2.51
CA LYS A 145 20.82 -14.82 -2.09
C LYS A 145 20.93 -13.31 -2.23
N LEU A 146 20.40 -12.73 -3.32
CA LEU A 146 20.38 -11.26 -3.47
C LEU A 146 19.52 -10.58 -2.40
N LEU A 147 18.34 -11.13 -2.10
CA LEU A 147 17.49 -10.61 -1.03
C LEU A 147 18.16 -10.72 0.33
N GLN A 148 18.82 -11.86 0.63
CA GLN A 148 19.59 -12.04 1.86
C GLN A 148 20.69 -10.99 1.99
N ILE A 149 21.48 -10.76 0.93
CA ILE A 149 22.51 -9.71 0.91
C ILE A 149 21.90 -8.34 1.24
N PHE A 150 20.74 -8.00 0.68
CA PHE A 150 20.05 -6.73 0.98
C PHE A 150 19.66 -6.60 2.46
N TYR A 151 19.07 -7.64 3.05
CA TYR A 151 18.63 -7.60 4.45
C TYR A 151 19.80 -7.67 5.44
N GLU A 152 20.86 -8.43 5.13
CA GLU A 152 22.04 -8.60 5.99
C GLU A 152 23.00 -7.41 5.93
N SER A 153 23.13 -6.75 4.77
CA SER A 153 24.04 -5.61 4.58
C SER A 153 23.63 -4.34 5.33
N GLY A 154 22.46 -4.32 5.98
CA GLY A 154 21.93 -3.13 6.62
C GLY A 154 21.63 -2.01 5.63
N ALA A 155 21.45 -2.31 4.34
CA ALA A 155 21.04 -1.34 3.32
C ALA A 155 19.75 -0.62 3.71
N ILE A 156 18.87 -1.29 4.47
CA ILE A 156 17.71 -0.69 5.12
C ILE A 156 18.12 0.48 6.03
N ASN A 157 19.16 0.33 6.85
CA ASN A 157 19.63 1.41 7.73
C ASN A 157 20.20 2.58 6.93
N LYS A 158 20.90 2.32 5.83
CA LYS A 158 21.41 3.38 4.95
C LYS A 158 20.25 4.14 4.28
N VAL A 159 19.25 3.43 3.75
CA VAL A 159 18.05 4.03 3.18
C VAL A 159 17.26 4.82 4.23
N ILE A 160 17.14 4.32 5.46
CA ILE A 160 16.47 5.03 6.56
C ILE A 160 17.24 6.31 6.91
N MET A 161 18.57 6.24 7.05
CA MET A 161 19.39 7.43 7.37
C MET A 161 19.35 8.48 6.25
N ASP A 162 19.43 8.04 4.99
CA ASP A 162 19.32 8.94 3.83
C ASP A 162 17.90 9.53 3.73
N ASN A 163 16.86 8.73 4.02
CA ASN A 163 15.47 9.20 4.04
C ASN A 163 15.15 10.11 5.22
N GLU A 164 15.72 9.90 6.40
CA GLU A 164 15.58 10.82 7.54
C GLU A 164 16.25 12.16 7.25
N ALA A 165 17.44 12.16 6.66
CA ALA A 165 18.10 13.39 6.22
C ALA A 165 17.26 14.14 5.16
N VAL A 166 16.67 13.41 4.21
CA VAL A 166 15.77 13.98 3.21
C VAL A 166 14.47 14.48 3.84
N LEU A 167 13.78 13.68 4.67
CA LEU A 167 12.54 14.06 5.37
C LEU A 167 12.76 15.31 6.24
N ASN A 168 13.89 15.38 6.94
CA ASN A 168 14.27 16.55 7.74
C ASN A 168 14.66 17.77 6.90
N SER A 169 15.03 17.58 5.63
CA SER A 169 15.38 18.65 4.69
C SER A 169 14.21 19.15 3.84
N VAL A 170 13.11 18.39 3.77
CA VAL A 170 11.91 18.76 3.01
C VAL A 170 11.08 19.71 3.88
N PRO A 171 10.91 20.99 3.50
CA PRO A 171 9.97 21.88 4.18
C PRO A 171 8.57 21.27 4.15
N GLU A 172 7.81 21.29 5.25
CA GLU A 172 6.43 20.73 5.35
C GLU A 172 5.52 21.13 4.16
N LYS A 173 5.74 22.30 3.58
CA LYS A 173 5.03 22.84 2.40
C LYS A 173 5.29 22.08 1.09
N ASP A 174 6.41 21.38 0.94
CA ASP A 174 6.81 20.74 -0.32
C ASP A 174 6.27 19.30 -0.42
N VAL A 175 5.96 18.66 0.71
CA VAL A 175 5.24 17.36 0.75
C VAL A 175 3.84 17.49 0.12
N LEU A 176 3.19 18.64 0.33
CA LEU A 176 1.91 19.00 -0.29
C LEU A 176 2.04 19.36 -1.78
N GLN A 177 3.22 19.78 -2.25
CA GLN A 177 3.43 20.12 -3.67
C GLN A 177 3.55 18.90 -4.58
N CYS A 178 4.10 17.78 -4.11
CA CYS A 178 4.18 16.55 -4.91
C CYS A 178 2.78 16.03 -5.32
N VAL A 179 1.75 16.30 -4.52
CA VAL A 179 0.35 15.98 -4.83
C VAL A 179 -0.23 16.96 -5.87
N SER A 180 0.18 18.23 -5.80
CA SER A 180 -0.25 19.27 -6.74
C SER A 180 0.41 19.19 -8.13
N ALA A 181 1.57 18.53 -8.24
CA ALA A 181 2.29 18.35 -9.51
C ALA A 181 1.70 17.24 -10.40
N MET A 182 0.71 16.47 -9.92
CA MET A 182 -0.06 15.50 -10.71
C MET A 182 -1.22 16.13 -11.49
N GLN A 183 -1.16 17.43 -11.79
CA GLN A 183 -2.13 18.13 -12.64
C GLN A 183 -1.85 17.85 -14.12
N ASP A 184 -2.06 16.60 -14.54
CA ASP A 184 -2.34 16.28 -15.94
C ASP A 184 -3.83 16.61 -16.20
N PRO A 185 -4.15 17.53 -17.12
CA PRO A 185 -5.54 17.92 -17.42
C PRO A 185 -6.38 16.77 -18.00
N ASP A 186 -5.78 15.67 -18.47
CA ASP A 186 -6.49 14.48 -18.94
C ASP A 186 -6.67 13.41 -17.84
N HIS A 187 -6.00 13.53 -16.70
CA HIS A 187 -6.27 12.70 -15.53
C HIS A 187 -7.49 13.26 -14.80
N ARG A 188 -8.67 12.69 -15.10
CA ARG A 188 -9.85 12.87 -14.25
C ARG A 188 -9.45 12.48 -12.82
N CYS A 189 -9.33 13.52 -12.01
CA CYS A 189 -8.98 13.53 -10.61
C CYS A 189 -9.74 12.44 -9.82
N MET A 190 -9.14 11.25 -9.70
CA MET A 190 -9.42 10.35 -8.59
C MET A 190 -8.49 10.77 -7.46
N ASN A 191 -8.75 11.95 -6.87
CA ASN A 191 -8.16 12.24 -5.58
C ASN A 191 -8.81 11.26 -4.60
N PRO A 192 -8.07 10.27 -4.07
CA PRO A 192 -8.62 9.43 -3.03
C PRO A 192 -9.04 10.31 -1.85
N PRO A 193 -10.12 9.97 -1.15
CA PRO A 193 -10.49 10.68 0.07
C PRO A 193 -9.30 10.72 1.03
N SER A 194 -8.98 11.91 1.52
CA SER A 194 -7.95 12.11 2.53
C SER A 194 -8.64 12.38 3.88
N PRO A 195 -8.32 11.61 4.93
CA PRO A 195 -7.38 10.47 4.96
C PRO A 195 -7.95 9.19 4.31
N LEU A 196 -7.07 8.40 3.67
CA LEU A 196 -7.42 7.04 3.24
C LEU A 196 -7.65 6.17 4.48
N ILE A 197 -8.90 5.76 4.71
CA ILE A 197 -9.26 4.98 5.90
C ILE A 197 -8.82 3.53 5.70
N THR A 198 -7.66 3.21 6.24
CA THR A 198 -7.18 1.83 6.36
C THR A 198 -7.70 1.23 7.67
N LYS A 199 -8.42 0.11 7.61
CA LYS A 199 -8.70 -0.65 8.84
C LYS A 199 -7.38 -1.19 9.39
N ARG A 200 -7.20 -1.10 10.72
CA ARG A 200 -6.03 -1.69 11.38
C ARG A 200 -6.23 -3.20 11.48
N ASP A 201 -5.38 -3.96 10.79
CA ASP A 201 -5.25 -5.40 11.02
C ASP A 201 -4.60 -5.63 12.39
N ARG A 202 -5.42 -5.85 13.42
CA ARG A 202 -4.91 -6.30 14.71
C ARG A 202 -4.62 -7.80 14.63
N ARG A 203 -3.73 -8.28 15.51
CA ARG A 203 -3.53 -9.74 15.66
C ARG A 203 -4.88 -10.44 15.88
N PRO A 204 -5.13 -11.60 15.25
CA PRO A 204 -6.42 -12.30 15.32
C PRO A 204 -6.98 -12.43 16.75
N SER A 205 -6.12 -12.77 17.72
CA SER A 205 -6.49 -12.94 19.13
C SER A 205 -6.90 -11.64 19.87
N LEU A 206 -6.50 -10.46 19.38
CA LEU A 206 -6.94 -9.18 19.92
C LEU A 206 -8.28 -8.74 19.31
N CYS A 207 -8.48 -8.98 18.01
CA CYS A 207 -9.78 -8.79 17.35
C CYS A 207 -10.86 -9.66 17.97
N GLU A 208 -10.59 -10.95 18.17
CA GLU A 208 -11.57 -11.91 18.71
C GLU A 208 -11.97 -11.56 20.15
N ARG A 209 -11.01 -11.22 21.01
CA ARG A 209 -11.29 -10.77 22.38
C ARG A 209 -12.09 -9.47 22.42
N ALA A 210 -11.74 -8.50 21.57
CA ALA A 210 -12.52 -7.27 21.45
C ALA A 210 -13.94 -7.56 20.94
N ALA A 211 -14.09 -8.47 19.97
CA ALA A 211 -15.40 -8.86 19.45
C ALA A 211 -16.27 -9.57 20.49
N MET A 212 -15.68 -10.37 21.39
CA MET A 212 -16.40 -11.03 22.50
C MET A 212 -16.62 -10.11 23.72
N GLY A 213 -15.99 -8.93 23.74
CA GLY A 213 -16.11 -7.97 24.83
C GLY A 213 -17.50 -7.29 24.90
N PRO A 214 -17.86 -6.75 26.09
CA PRO A 214 -19.11 -6.01 26.26
C PRO A 214 -19.17 -4.77 25.35
N VAL A 215 -20.38 -4.41 24.96
CA VAL A 215 -20.64 -3.16 24.24
C VAL A 215 -20.84 -2.05 25.26
N HIS A 216 -20.12 -0.95 25.08
CA HIS A 216 -20.20 0.26 25.87
C HIS A 216 -20.86 1.40 25.08
N HIS A 217 -21.42 2.36 25.80
CA HIS A 217 -22.02 3.57 25.25
C HIS A 217 -21.22 4.79 25.68
N GLY A 218 -21.06 5.73 24.75
CA GLY A 218 -20.33 6.96 24.99
C GLY A 218 -20.84 8.09 24.12
N ARG A 219 -20.35 9.28 24.42
CA ARG A 219 -20.53 10.48 23.61
C ARG A 219 -19.17 10.92 23.09
N VAL A 220 -19.08 11.20 21.80
CA VAL A 220 -17.87 11.76 21.19
C VAL A 220 -17.65 13.14 21.80
N ARG A 221 -16.48 13.35 22.41
CA ARG A 221 -16.08 14.63 23.00
C ARG A 221 -15.33 15.49 22.00
N TYR A 222 -14.53 14.82 21.17
CA TYR A 222 -13.69 15.47 20.17
C TYR A 222 -13.32 14.43 19.13
N PHE A 223 -13.31 14.82 17.86
CA PHE A 223 -12.72 14.02 16.80
C PHE A 223 -12.14 14.92 15.72
N CYS A 224 -10.85 14.75 15.45
CA CYS A 224 -10.16 15.45 14.39
C CYS A 224 -10.08 14.56 13.16
N ARG A 225 -10.85 14.89 12.13
CA ARG A 225 -10.80 14.16 10.86
C ARG A 225 -9.43 14.20 10.19
N GLU A 226 -8.76 15.34 10.24
CA GLU A 226 -7.43 15.54 9.63
C GLU A 226 -6.34 14.76 10.37
N ARG A 227 -6.37 14.75 11.71
CA ARG A 227 -5.42 13.98 12.54
C ARG A 227 -5.83 12.51 12.72
N GLY A 228 -7.03 12.13 12.27
CA GLY A 228 -7.55 10.76 12.28
C GLY A 228 -7.79 10.17 13.68
N HIS A 229 -7.99 10.98 14.70
CA HIS A 229 -8.25 10.48 16.06
C HIS A 229 -9.11 11.44 16.89
N GLY A 230 -9.61 10.92 18.00
CA GLY A 230 -10.47 11.65 18.92
C GLY A 230 -10.62 10.94 20.27
N TYR A 231 -11.60 11.42 21.03
CA TYR A 231 -11.89 10.97 22.38
C TYR A 231 -13.40 10.80 22.59
N ILE A 232 -13.77 9.73 23.28
CA ILE A 232 -15.14 9.38 23.64
C ILE A 232 -15.26 9.44 25.15
N THR A 233 -16.22 10.21 25.66
CA THR A 233 -16.58 10.22 27.08
C THR A 233 -17.59 9.09 27.36
N PRO A 234 -17.28 8.14 28.27
CA PRO A 234 -18.20 7.05 28.60
C PRO A 234 -19.51 7.55 29.21
N LEU A 235 -20.64 7.01 28.76
CA LEU A 235 -21.96 7.26 29.35
C LEU A 235 -22.32 6.21 30.42
N ASP A 236 -21.75 5.01 30.32
CA ASP A 236 -22.05 3.90 31.24
C ASP A 236 -21.43 4.07 32.63
N HIS A 237 -20.42 4.93 32.77
CA HIS A 237 -19.70 5.19 34.02
C HIS A 237 -19.59 6.69 34.27
N GLN A 238 -20.37 7.22 35.22
CA GLN A 238 -20.30 8.64 35.60
C GLN A 238 -18.90 8.95 36.17
N GLY A 239 -18.11 9.75 35.44
CA GLY A 239 -16.77 10.18 35.84
C GLY A 239 -15.59 9.35 35.30
N GLY A 240 -15.82 8.51 34.28
CA GLY A 240 -14.72 7.81 33.60
C GLY A 240 -13.80 8.75 32.81
N GLU A 241 -12.52 8.39 32.68
CA GLU A 241 -11.58 9.08 31.78
C GLU A 241 -12.03 8.95 30.32
N ASP A 242 -11.68 9.94 29.51
CA ASP A 242 -11.95 9.90 28.08
C ASP A 242 -11.17 8.76 27.40
N ILE A 243 -11.83 8.09 26.47
CA ILE A 243 -11.29 6.91 25.79
C ILE A 243 -10.85 7.30 24.39
N PHE A 244 -9.59 7.03 24.09
CA PHE A 244 -9.01 7.30 22.78
C PHE A 244 -9.69 6.45 21.68
N VAL A 245 -9.99 7.10 20.55
CA VAL A 245 -10.50 6.45 19.33
C VAL A 245 -9.65 6.87 18.13
N HIS A 246 -9.32 5.92 17.26
CA HIS A 246 -8.66 6.17 15.99
C HIS A 246 -9.65 6.00 14.84
N ILE A 247 -9.46 6.73 13.74
CA ILE A 247 -10.32 6.69 12.55
C ILE A 247 -10.51 5.28 11.99
N SER A 248 -9.47 4.44 12.04
CA SER A 248 -9.51 3.03 11.59
C SER A 248 -10.48 2.15 12.38
N ASP A 249 -10.94 2.64 13.53
CA ASP A 249 -11.78 1.93 14.49
C ASP A 249 -13.22 2.43 14.49
N VAL A 250 -13.51 3.45 13.70
CA VAL A 250 -14.86 3.96 13.45
C VAL A 250 -15.46 3.18 12.28
N GLU A 251 -16.65 2.64 12.50
CA GLU A 251 -17.43 1.91 11.53
C GLU A 251 -18.49 2.83 10.90
N GLY A 252 -18.68 2.70 9.59
CA GLY A 252 -19.66 3.47 8.81
C GLY A 252 -19.05 4.61 8.00
N ASP A 253 -19.94 5.35 7.32
CA ASP A 253 -19.58 6.32 6.29
C ASP A 253 -19.32 7.75 6.81
N TYR A 254 -19.63 8.02 8.08
CA TYR A 254 -19.63 9.36 8.66
C TYR A 254 -18.47 9.57 9.62
N ALA A 255 -17.89 10.77 9.57
CA ALA A 255 -16.93 11.22 10.55
C ALA A 255 -17.64 11.54 11.87
N PRO A 256 -17.13 11.05 13.03
CA PRO A 256 -17.67 11.42 14.33
C PRO A 256 -17.60 12.93 14.54
N HIS A 257 -18.68 13.50 15.05
CA HIS A 257 -18.75 14.89 15.47
C HIS A 257 -18.85 14.97 17.00
N ASP A 258 -18.35 16.07 17.58
CA ASP A 258 -18.56 16.35 19.01
C ASP A 258 -20.07 16.33 19.33
N GLY A 259 -20.44 15.60 20.38
CA GLY A 259 -21.81 15.38 20.82
C GLY A 259 -22.48 14.11 20.28
N ASP A 260 -21.91 13.44 19.28
CA ASP A 260 -22.49 12.21 18.73
C ASP A 260 -22.51 11.07 19.75
N GLU A 261 -23.60 10.31 19.79
CA GLU A 261 -23.68 9.11 20.62
C GLU A 261 -23.16 7.91 19.85
N VAL A 262 -22.26 7.17 20.48
CA VAL A 262 -21.58 6.01 19.90
C VAL A 262 -21.72 4.79 20.79
N THR A 263 -21.69 3.62 20.16
CA THR A 263 -21.38 2.36 20.83
C THR A 263 -19.97 1.93 20.48
N TYR A 264 -19.21 1.42 21.44
CA TYR A 264 -17.84 0.97 21.23
C TYR A 264 -17.51 -0.26 22.09
N LYS A 265 -16.41 -0.92 21.78
CA LYS A 265 -15.80 -1.98 22.60
C LYS A 265 -14.42 -1.53 23.06
N LEU A 266 -13.89 -2.15 24.12
CA LEU A 266 -12.58 -1.82 24.66
C LEU A 266 -11.52 -2.82 24.22
N CYS A 267 -10.36 -2.31 23.83
CA CYS A 267 -9.19 -3.10 23.52
C CYS A 267 -7.95 -2.46 24.16
N PRO A 268 -7.08 -3.23 24.84
CA PRO A 268 -5.87 -2.67 25.44
C PRO A 268 -4.82 -2.34 24.37
N ILE A 269 -4.10 -1.22 24.56
CA ILE A 269 -3.12 -0.68 23.61
C ILE A 269 -1.75 -1.36 23.84
N PRO A 270 -1.18 -2.10 22.87
CA PRO A 270 0.19 -2.64 22.96
C PRO A 270 1.25 -1.51 22.99
N PRO A 271 2.48 -1.76 23.48
CA PRO A 271 3.00 -3.02 24.01
C PRO A 271 2.79 -3.21 25.51
N LYS A 272 2.48 -2.15 26.26
CA LYS A 272 2.35 -2.19 27.72
C LYS A 272 0.96 -2.64 28.20
N PHE A 273 -0.08 -2.53 27.37
CA PHE A 273 -1.46 -2.91 27.69
C PHE A 273 -2.06 -2.19 28.91
N GLU A 274 -1.52 -1.02 29.28
CA GLU A 274 -1.95 -0.24 30.45
C GLU A 274 -3.15 0.67 30.14
N LYS A 275 -3.31 1.10 28.89
CA LYS A 275 -4.39 1.98 28.43
C LYS A 275 -5.37 1.23 27.54
N MET A 276 -6.63 1.64 27.60
CA MET A 276 -7.70 1.13 26.74
C MET A 276 -7.97 2.10 25.59
N GLN A 277 -8.31 1.55 24.43
CA GLN A 277 -8.84 2.31 23.29
C GLN A 277 -10.22 1.80 22.92
N ALA A 278 -11.04 2.68 22.37
CA ALA A 278 -12.32 2.36 21.77
C ALA A 278 -12.10 1.71 20.39
N VAL A 279 -12.73 0.57 20.18
CA VAL A 279 -12.69 -0.20 18.92
C VAL A 279 -14.10 -0.58 18.50
N HIS A 280 -14.31 -0.85 17.21
CA HIS A 280 -15.64 -1.13 16.64
C HIS A 280 -16.65 -0.03 17.02
N VAL A 281 -16.23 1.22 16.85
CA VAL A 281 -17.03 2.39 17.22
C VAL A 281 -18.11 2.59 16.16
N VAL A 282 -19.38 2.52 16.56
CA VAL A 282 -20.53 2.69 15.68
C VAL A 282 -21.31 3.91 16.12
N LEU A 283 -21.50 4.88 15.22
CA LEU A 283 -22.36 6.04 15.44
C LEU A 283 -23.84 5.61 15.56
N ARG A 284 -24.53 6.08 16.60
CA ARG A 284 -25.94 5.74 16.90
C ARG A 284 -26.86 6.94 16.70
N ASN A 285 -26.63 8.00 17.45
CA ASN A 285 -27.42 9.23 17.37
C ASN A 285 -26.51 10.37 16.96
N LEU A 286 -26.69 10.83 15.73
CA LEU A 286 -26.00 11.99 15.19
C LEU A 286 -26.61 13.26 15.76
N VAL A 287 -25.78 14.27 16.06
CA VAL A 287 -26.28 15.54 16.60
C VAL A 287 -27.28 16.20 15.63
N PRO A 288 -28.52 16.47 16.05
CA PRO A 288 -29.52 17.09 15.19
C PRO A 288 -29.09 18.50 14.76
N GLY A 289 -29.28 18.84 13.49
CA GLY A 289 -28.98 20.17 12.95
C GLY A 289 -27.53 20.41 12.55
N VAL A 290 -26.63 19.44 12.77
CA VAL A 290 -25.25 19.47 12.28
C VAL A 290 -25.13 18.69 10.98
N LYS A 291 -24.48 19.28 9.97
CA LYS A 291 -24.15 18.57 8.73
C LYS A 291 -22.96 17.65 8.99
N HIS A 292 -23.23 16.35 9.08
CA HIS A 292 -22.19 15.35 9.29
C HIS A 292 -21.40 15.14 8.01
N GLU A 293 -20.07 15.20 8.12
CA GLU A 293 -19.18 14.95 6.99
C GLU A 293 -19.08 13.45 6.73
N ARG A 294 -19.10 13.06 5.45
CA ARG A 294 -18.79 11.69 5.04
C ARG A 294 -17.30 11.57 4.73
N TRP A 295 -16.77 10.37 4.95
CA TRP A 295 -15.35 10.07 4.70
C TRP A 295 -14.95 10.26 3.22
N ASP A 296 -15.89 10.06 2.29
CA ASP A 296 -15.69 10.21 0.85
C ASP A 296 -15.72 11.66 0.35
N GLN A 297 -16.08 12.63 1.19
CA GLN A 297 -16.15 14.04 0.84
C GLN A 297 -14.85 14.77 1.16
N PRO A 298 -14.44 15.82 0.42
CA PRO A 298 -13.33 16.68 0.83
C PRO A 298 -13.55 17.26 2.24
N ILE A 299 -12.47 17.46 3.00
CA ILE A 299 -12.53 18.11 4.31
C ILE A 299 -13.00 19.56 4.10
N SER A 300 -14.15 19.93 4.66
CA SER A 300 -14.74 21.24 4.42
C SER A 300 -14.18 22.32 5.36
N HIS A 301 -13.71 21.91 6.55
CA HIS A 301 -13.13 22.79 7.57
C HIS A 301 -11.85 22.16 8.17
N PRO A 302 -10.66 22.75 7.93
CA PRO A 302 -9.42 22.32 8.57
C PRO A 302 -9.52 22.50 10.09
N CYS A 303 -8.94 21.58 10.85
CA CYS A 303 -8.99 21.67 12.31
C CYS A 303 -8.04 22.81 12.73
N HIS A 304 -8.57 23.97 13.11
CA HIS A 304 -7.74 25.10 13.52
C HIS A 304 -6.81 24.70 14.68
N ALA A 305 -5.56 25.16 14.63
CA ALA A 305 -4.51 24.91 15.63
C ALA A 305 -4.78 25.53 17.03
N ALA A 306 -6.04 25.84 17.37
CA ALA A 306 -6.42 26.59 18.55
C ALA A 306 -7.00 25.75 19.71
N ASP A 307 -7.21 24.44 19.56
CA ASP A 307 -7.58 23.56 20.68
C ASP A 307 -6.35 22.84 21.24
N SER A 308 -5.39 23.63 21.76
CA SER A 308 -4.28 23.13 22.57
C SER A 308 -4.68 22.90 24.04
N THR A 309 -5.98 22.78 24.33
CA THR A 309 -6.54 22.63 25.69
C THR A 309 -7.02 21.22 26.01
N HIS A 310 -6.81 20.25 25.12
CA HIS A 310 -7.15 18.86 25.37
C HIS A 310 -5.89 17.98 25.40
N PRO A 311 -5.75 17.13 26.45
CA PRO A 311 -4.53 16.38 26.72
C PRO A 311 -4.19 15.32 25.67
#